data_AF-A0A2S8UEU7-F1
#
_entry.id   AF-A0A2S8UEU7-F1
#
_cell.length_a   1.000
_cell.length_b   1.000
_cell.length_c   1.000
_cell.angle_alpha   90.00
_cell.angle_beta   90.00
_cell.angle_gamma   90.00
#
_symmetry.space_group_name_H-M   'P 1'
#
loop_
_entity.id
_entity.type
_entity.pdbx_description
1 polymer ?
#
loop_
_entity_poly.entity_id
_entity_poly.type
_entity_poly.pdbx_seq_one_letter_code
_entity_poly.pdbx_strand_id
1 'polypeptide(L)'
;MVILAEDRVRAGHVQAENVRVITADVRGRFHRPHGFGVDALQGGFTLWNRQADPEVKLTAELLDISAGTEAQPVYGSGIFVGGHGDQDGHGDGGTVHVTLLRTGEVHTDGAIPARTPDLISGGVFVISGATVDVVQSTGPVTTYGPNDMVLDNWGSVGTWTATAAVTSHGPSGIGFVNFGELDTLDVRAPIVTTGNGARGFNLYDGTLRDARFQSIRTTGDGSIGIQISKPMGRLAVDGDVATSGGEGLSLVKGVQMTLKAIALSITAGGSVDALAIGGKLASGGTNVVTLEVEGRSGEVSITGGVEATGTGSVAVSIGDDAAIDLEGIDIRSPE
;
A
#
# COMPACT_ATOMS: atom_id res chain seq x y z
N MET A 1 -13.86 12.49 13.46
CA MET A 1 -15.19 12.66 12.84
C MET A 1 -15.64 11.35 12.23
N VAL A 2 -16.89 10.94 12.46
CA VAL A 2 -17.45 9.68 11.93
C VAL A 2 -18.81 9.97 11.30
N ILE A 3 -19.01 9.49 10.09
CA ILE A 3 -20.28 9.49 9.39
C ILE A 3 -20.60 8.03 9.08
N LEU A 4 -21.67 7.51 9.69
CA LEU A 4 -22.10 6.13 9.54
C LEU A 4 -23.48 6.07 8.86
N ALA A 5 -23.64 5.19 7.88
CA ALA A 5 -24.96 4.70 7.51
C ALA A 5 -25.22 3.38 8.24
N GLU A 6 -26.15 3.44 9.19
CA GLU A 6 -26.62 2.33 10.01
C GLU A 6 -28.13 2.47 10.24
N ASP A 7 -28.75 1.41 10.76
CA ASP A 7 -30.15 1.35 11.13
C ASP A 7 -31.10 1.81 10.01
N ARG A 8 -31.66 3.02 10.15
CA ARG A 8 -32.69 3.57 9.26
C ARG A 8 -32.13 4.38 8.09
N VAL A 9 -30.81 4.57 8.00
CA VAL A 9 -30.20 5.28 6.85
C VAL A 9 -30.30 4.38 5.62
N ARG A 10 -30.91 4.90 4.54
CA ARG A 10 -31.12 4.15 3.28
C ARG A 10 -30.43 4.74 2.07
N ALA A 11 -30.15 6.04 2.08
CA ALA A 11 -29.41 6.74 1.05
C ALA A 11 -28.92 8.09 1.59
N GLY A 12 -27.98 8.71 0.90
CA GLY A 12 -27.53 10.06 1.22
C GLY A 12 -26.37 10.51 0.36
N HIS A 13 -26.12 11.81 0.39
CA HIS A 13 -24.92 12.42 -0.16
C HIS A 13 -24.13 13.10 0.96
N VAL A 14 -22.82 12.85 1.01
CA VAL A 14 -21.90 13.47 1.96
C VAL A 14 -20.96 14.39 1.20
N GLN A 15 -21.06 15.68 1.48
CA GLN A 15 -20.08 16.67 1.02
C GLN A 15 -19.29 17.16 2.24
N ALA A 16 -17.98 16.97 2.20
CA ALA A 16 -17.07 17.46 3.24
C ALA A 16 -15.88 18.14 2.56
N GLU A 17 -15.60 19.38 2.97
CA GLU A 17 -14.51 20.17 2.41
C GLU A 17 -13.73 20.86 3.53
N ASN A 18 -12.41 20.93 3.40
CA ASN A 18 -11.51 21.61 4.34
C ASN A 18 -11.65 21.11 5.79
N VAL A 19 -11.80 19.79 5.96
CA VAL A 19 -11.93 19.16 7.27
C VAL A 19 -10.56 18.72 7.78
N ARG A 20 -10.12 19.25 8.92
CA ARG A 20 -8.93 18.78 9.63
C ARG A 20 -9.30 18.09 10.94
N VAL A 21 -8.94 16.82 11.07
CA VAL A 21 -8.96 16.11 12.35
C VAL A 21 -7.69 16.48 13.11
N ILE A 22 -7.81 17.35 14.13
CA ILE A 22 -6.65 17.83 14.91
C ILE A 22 -6.06 16.70 15.75
N THR A 23 -6.91 15.98 16.48
CA THR A 23 -6.55 14.80 17.26
C THR A 23 -7.68 13.77 17.20
N ALA A 24 -7.32 12.50 17.28
CA ALA A 24 -8.25 11.39 17.50
C ALA A 24 -7.49 10.20 18.07
N ASP A 25 -8.16 9.42 18.91
CA ASP A 25 -7.73 8.08 19.29
C ASP A 25 -8.89 7.12 19.03
N VAL A 26 -8.73 6.28 18.01
CA VAL A 26 -9.79 5.38 17.53
C VAL A 26 -9.44 3.91 17.73
N ARG A 27 -8.33 3.61 18.43
CA ARG A 27 -7.88 2.24 18.72
C ARG A 27 -8.92 1.44 19.52
N GLY A 28 -9.67 2.13 20.36
CA GLY A 28 -10.74 1.56 21.18
C GLY A 28 -12.05 1.28 20.44
N ARG A 29 -12.16 1.61 19.13
CA ARG A 29 -13.39 1.30 18.37
C ARG A 29 -13.49 -0.20 18.14
N PHE A 30 -14.62 -0.75 18.59
CA PHE A 30 -14.93 -2.18 18.54
C PHE A 30 -15.12 -2.68 17.11
N HIS A 31 -15.93 -1.98 16.31
CA HIS A 31 -16.18 -2.37 14.93
C HIS A 31 -14.98 -2.07 14.05
N ARG A 32 -14.54 -3.06 13.28
CA ARG A 32 -13.44 -2.97 12.32
C ARG A 32 -13.85 -3.76 11.07
N PRO A 33 -13.54 -3.29 9.86
CA PRO A 33 -13.60 -4.18 8.70
C PRO A 33 -12.56 -5.29 8.89
N HIS A 34 -12.94 -6.50 8.49
CA HIS A 34 -12.07 -7.66 8.41
C HIS A 34 -11.85 -7.98 6.93
N GLY A 35 -10.65 -8.43 6.57
CA GLY A 35 -10.35 -8.81 5.20
C GLY A 35 -8.89 -9.20 5.05
N PHE A 36 -8.59 -10.07 4.09
CA PHE A 36 -7.21 -10.48 3.78
C PHE A 36 -6.39 -10.95 5.00
N GLY A 37 -7.06 -11.55 6.00
CA GLY A 37 -6.46 -12.06 7.22
C GLY A 37 -6.15 -11.01 8.30
N VAL A 38 -6.66 -9.78 8.17
CA VAL A 38 -6.43 -8.69 9.13
C VAL A 38 -7.70 -7.91 9.44
N ASP A 39 -7.75 -7.31 10.62
CA ASP A 39 -8.66 -6.21 10.98
C ASP A 39 -7.99 -4.87 10.67
N ALA A 40 -8.74 -3.90 10.16
CA ALA A 40 -8.25 -2.53 10.00
C ALA A 40 -8.82 -1.59 11.08
N LEU A 41 -7.95 -0.81 11.73
CA LEU A 41 -8.38 0.27 12.60
C LEU A 41 -9.15 1.34 11.79
N GLN A 42 -10.20 1.89 12.38
CA GLN A 42 -10.95 2.99 11.76
C GLN A 42 -10.11 4.28 11.66
N GLY A 43 -10.61 5.27 10.92
CA GLY A 43 -9.97 6.57 10.73
C GLY A 43 -10.32 7.63 11.77
N GLY A 44 -9.43 8.61 11.92
CA GLY A 44 -9.73 9.90 12.53
C GLY A 44 -10.87 10.61 11.79
N PHE A 45 -10.87 10.55 10.45
CA PHE A 45 -12.02 10.82 9.58
C PHE A 45 -12.56 9.48 9.06
N THR A 46 -13.85 9.20 9.24
CA THR A 46 -14.48 7.95 8.80
C THR A 46 -15.80 8.25 8.08
N LEU A 47 -15.93 7.79 6.84
CA LEU A 47 -17.21 7.63 6.15
C LEU A 47 -17.42 6.13 5.91
N TRP A 48 -18.44 5.56 6.53
CA TRP A 48 -18.66 4.12 6.46
C TRP A 48 -20.14 3.76 6.31
N ASN A 49 -20.49 3.10 5.21
CA ASN A 49 -21.80 2.47 5.07
C ASN A 49 -21.73 1.05 5.62
N ARG A 50 -22.43 0.78 6.72
CA ARG A 50 -22.42 -0.52 7.41
C ARG A 50 -23.72 -1.30 7.22
N GLN A 51 -24.56 -0.88 6.29
CA GLN A 51 -25.78 -1.59 5.96
C GLN A 51 -25.45 -2.91 5.27
N ALA A 52 -26.00 -4.03 5.76
CA ALA A 52 -25.90 -5.31 5.06
C ALA A 52 -26.76 -5.35 3.78
N ASP A 53 -27.68 -4.40 3.63
CA ASP A 53 -28.56 -4.27 2.48
C ASP A 53 -27.81 -3.63 1.28
N PRO A 54 -27.57 -4.37 0.18
CA PRO A 54 -26.82 -3.88 -0.98
C PRO A 54 -27.55 -2.77 -1.76
N GLU A 55 -28.84 -2.56 -1.50
CA GLU A 55 -29.58 -1.44 -2.10
C GLU A 55 -29.29 -0.10 -1.41
N VAL A 56 -28.67 -0.11 -0.22
CA VAL A 56 -28.31 1.12 0.48
C VAL A 56 -27.02 1.70 -0.09
N LYS A 57 -27.14 2.84 -0.76
CA LYS A 57 -26.05 3.51 -1.46
C LYS A 57 -25.85 4.91 -0.91
N LEU A 58 -24.62 5.20 -0.49
CA LEU A 58 -24.19 6.57 -0.22
C LEU A 58 -23.37 7.09 -1.38
N THR A 59 -23.43 8.40 -1.58
CA THR A 59 -22.50 9.11 -2.48
C THR A 59 -21.71 10.14 -1.69
N ALA A 60 -20.53 10.51 -2.15
CA ALA A 60 -19.76 11.57 -1.51
C ALA A 60 -18.83 12.36 -2.45
N GLU A 61 -18.49 13.56 -2.01
CA GLU A 61 -17.37 14.35 -2.48
C GLU A 61 -16.59 14.83 -1.24
N LEU A 62 -15.31 14.45 -1.15
CA LEU A 62 -14.48 14.62 0.04
C LEU A 62 -13.24 15.41 -0.36
N LEU A 63 -13.22 16.70 -0.04
CA LEU A 63 -12.22 17.65 -0.53
C LEU A 63 -11.35 18.16 0.62
N ASP A 64 -10.03 18.09 0.45
CA ASP A 64 -9.05 18.68 1.37
C ASP A 64 -9.23 18.18 2.81
N ILE A 65 -9.37 16.86 2.96
CA ILE A 65 -9.46 16.19 4.25
C ILE A 65 -8.05 15.93 4.79
N SER A 66 -7.79 16.32 6.03
CA SER A 66 -6.49 16.15 6.72
C SER A 66 -6.66 15.52 8.09
N ALA A 67 -5.63 14.83 8.58
CA ALA A 67 -5.66 14.18 9.89
C ALA A 67 -4.30 14.25 10.59
N GLY A 68 -4.27 14.75 11.81
CA GLY A 68 -3.06 14.83 12.63
C GLY A 68 -2.04 15.86 12.13
N THR A 69 -0.89 15.84 12.80
CA THR A 69 0.36 16.54 12.46
C THR A 69 1.52 15.64 12.88
N GLU A 70 2.74 15.92 12.42
CA GLU A 70 3.94 15.21 12.89
C GLU A 70 4.08 15.20 14.43
N ALA A 71 3.79 16.33 15.08
CA ALA A 71 3.89 16.44 16.54
C ALA A 71 2.74 15.75 17.29
N GLN A 72 1.60 15.55 16.62
CA GLN A 72 0.37 14.97 17.19
C GLN A 72 -0.33 14.11 16.12
N PRO A 73 0.16 12.90 15.85
CA PRO A 73 -0.50 11.99 14.92
C PRO A 73 -1.85 11.54 15.48
N VAL A 74 -2.76 11.14 14.59
CA VAL A 74 -3.98 10.43 14.99
C VAL A 74 -3.61 9.00 15.43
N TYR A 75 -4.16 8.54 16.54
CA TYR A 75 -3.99 7.15 16.98
C TYR A 75 -5.03 6.23 16.34
N GLY A 76 -4.57 5.26 15.54
CA GLY A 76 -5.38 4.49 14.59
C GLY A 76 -5.14 4.96 13.17
N SER A 77 -6.15 4.88 12.30
CA SER A 77 -6.00 5.29 10.89
C SER A 77 -6.34 6.77 10.69
N GLY A 78 -5.98 7.35 9.54
CA GLY A 78 -6.17 8.76 9.24
C GLY A 78 -7.53 9.01 8.61
N ILE A 79 -7.64 8.72 7.32
CA ILE A 79 -8.84 8.87 6.52
C ILE A 79 -9.32 7.49 6.12
N PHE A 80 -10.58 7.19 6.41
CA PHE A 80 -11.21 5.90 6.16
C PHE A 80 -12.50 6.08 5.38
N VAL A 81 -12.60 5.45 4.22
CA VAL A 81 -13.82 5.39 3.40
C VAL A 81 -14.11 3.94 3.10
N GLY A 82 -15.33 3.47 3.41
CA GLY A 82 -15.70 2.07 3.21
C GLY A 82 -17.20 1.87 3.05
N GLY A 83 -17.58 0.76 2.42
CA GLY A 83 -18.92 0.20 2.50
C GLY A 83 -18.96 -1.02 3.40
N HIS A 84 -19.99 -1.83 3.25
CA HIS A 84 -20.10 -3.12 3.92
C HIS A 84 -19.24 -4.14 3.18
N GLY A 85 -18.51 -4.96 3.93
CA GLY A 85 -17.65 -6.01 3.39
C GLY A 85 -17.78 -7.31 4.17
N ASP A 86 -17.47 -8.41 3.48
CA ASP A 86 -17.43 -9.75 4.02
C ASP A 86 -16.13 -10.01 4.80
N GLN A 87 -15.93 -11.25 5.25
CA GLN A 87 -14.73 -11.65 6.00
C GLN A 87 -13.48 -11.80 5.12
N ASP A 88 -13.64 -11.96 3.81
CA ASP A 88 -12.51 -12.10 2.89
C ASP A 88 -11.96 -10.73 2.47
N GLY A 89 -12.71 -9.65 2.73
CA GLY A 89 -12.35 -8.28 2.41
C GLY A 89 -12.99 -7.79 1.11
N HIS A 90 -14.07 -8.43 0.65
CA HIS A 90 -14.82 -8.01 -0.53
C HIS A 90 -16.12 -7.32 -0.15
N GLY A 91 -16.63 -6.42 -1.00
CA GLY A 91 -17.90 -5.75 -0.74
C GLY A 91 -19.10 -6.69 -0.94
N ASP A 92 -19.98 -6.81 0.05
CA ASP A 92 -21.14 -7.73 0.04
C ASP A 92 -22.45 -7.07 0.49
N GLY A 93 -22.46 -5.76 0.73
CA GLY A 93 -23.63 -5.02 1.19
C GLY A 93 -23.67 -3.57 0.72
N GLY A 94 -24.13 -2.68 1.59
CA GLY A 94 -24.30 -1.26 1.29
C GLY A 94 -23.00 -0.57 0.89
N THR A 95 -23.06 0.29 -0.11
CA THR A 95 -21.88 0.87 -0.75
C THR A 95 -21.69 2.35 -0.48
N VAL A 96 -20.47 2.84 -0.68
CA VAL A 96 -20.13 4.27 -0.75
C VAL A 96 -19.48 4.55 -2.09
N HIS A 97 -20.06 5.43 -2.89
CA HIS A 97 -19.45 5.91 -4.13
C HIS A 97 -18.92 7.34 -3.96
N VAL A 98 -17.62 7.54 -4.10
CA VAL A 98 -16.96 8.84 -3.97
C VAL A 98 -16.43 9.28 -5.32
N THR A 99 -16.85 10.44 -5.80
CA THR A 99 -16.36 10.96 -7.09
C THR A 99 -14.95 11.52 -6.97
N LEU A 100 -14.66 12.21 -5.87
CA LEU A 100 -13.33 12.71 -5.55
C LEU A 100 -13.05 12.61 -4.05
N LEU A 101 -11.96 11.93 -3.70
CA LEU A 101 -11.32 11.98 -2.39
C LEU A 101 -9.98 12.73 -2.51
N ARG A 102 -9.94 13.99 -2.11
CA ARG A 102 -8.70 14.78 -2.03
C ARG A 102 -8.25 14.92 -0.58
N THR A 103 -7.03 14.50 -0.28
CA THR A 103 -6.45 14.55 1.06
C THR A 103 -5.32 15.57 1.13
N GLY A 104 -5.32 16.37 2.20
CA GLY A 104 -4.16 17.18 2.58
C GLY A 104 -3.14 16.36 3.36
N GLU A 105 -2.49 17.00 4.32
CA GLU A 105 -1.53 16.37 5.24
C GLU A 105 -2.21 15.32 6.13
N VAL A 106 -1.59 14.15 6.28
CA VAL A 106 -2.06 13.03 7.12
C VAL A 106 -0.89 12.43 7.91
N HIS A 107 -1.05 12.35 9.24
CA HIS A 107 -0.11 11.74 10.17
C HIS A 107 -0.85 10.78 11.11
N THR A 108 -0.41 9.52 11.12
CA THR A 108 -1.06 8.48 11.92
C THR A 108 -0.05 7.59 12.64
N ASP A 109 -0.45 7.10 13.80
CA ASP A 109 0.25 6.05 14.55
C ASP A 109 -0.79 5.03 14.99
N GLY A 110 -0.80 3.84 14.41
CA GLY A 110 -1.72 2.78 14.82
C GLY A 110 -1.56 2.43 16.31
N ALA A 111 -0.37 2.64 16.87
CA ALA A 111 0.07 2.20 18.18
C ALA A 111 -0.36 0.75 18.46
N ILE A 112 -0.25 -0.09 17.42
CA ILE A 112 -0.61 -1.50 17.45
C ILE A 112 0.39 -2.23 18.36
N PRO A 113 -0.07 -2.98 19.38
CA PRO A 113 0.83 -3.70 20.26
C PRO A 113 1.69 -4.72 19.49
N ALA A 114 2.95 -4.87 19.90
CA ALA A 114 3.83 -5.87 19.34
C ALA A 114 3.19 -7.27 19.39
N ARG A 115 3.45 -8.08 18.34
CA ARG A 115 2.88 -9.43 18.16
C ARG A 115 1.35 -9.45 17.93
N THR A 116 0.82 -8.41 17.32
CA THR A 116 -0.58 -8.36 16.82
C THR A 116 -0.56 -8.33 15.28
N PRO A 117 -0.21 -9.43 14.61
CA PRO A 117 -0.01 -9.44 13.16
C PRO A 117 -1.31 -9.31 12.36
N ASP A 118 -2.44 -9.63 12.98
CA ASP A 118 -3.80 -9.60 12.43
C ASP A 118 -4.48 -8.24 12.57
N LEU A 119 -3.75 -7.19 12.97
CA LEU A 119 -4.27 -5.82 13.08
C LEU A 119 -3.38 -4.86 12.30
N ILE A 120 -4.03 -4.02 11.50
CA ILE A 120 -3.38 -2.95 10.71
C ILE A 120 -4.03 -1.60 10.98
N SER A 121 -3.29 -0.53 10.67
CA SER A 121 -3.83 0.83 10.58
C SER A 121 -3.31 1.50 9.31
N GLY A 122 -3.69 2.74 9.04
CA GLY A 122 -3.15 3.41 7.86
C GLY A 122 -3.47 4.87 7.69
N GLY A 123 -2.75 5.51 6.78
CA GLY A 123 -2.91 6.94 6.47
C GLY A 123 -4.24 7.19 5.75
N VAL A 124 -4.40 6.59 4.57
CA VAL A 124 -5.62 6.69 3.76
C VAL A 124 -6.08 5.30 3.35
N PHE A 125 -7.30 4.95 3.74
CA PHE A 125 -7.96 3.68 3.48
C PHE A 125 -9.16 3.86 2.55
N VAL A 126 -9.15 3.13 1.43
CA VAL A 126 -10.33 2.83 0.64
C VAL A 126 -10.67 1.36 0.88
N ILE A 127 -11.62 1.09 1.76
CA ILE A 127 -11.98 -0.27 2.20
C ILE A 127 -13.09 -0.86 1.31
N SER A 128 -13.28 -2.17 1.39
CA SER A 128 -14.35 -2.96 0.78
C SER A 128 -15.71 -2.23 0.78
N GLY A 129 -16.45 -2.39 -0.32
CA GLY A 129 -17.75 -1.72 -0.51
C GLY A 129 -17.66 -0.22 -0.83
N ALA A 130 -16.45 0.37 -0.91
CA ALA A 130 -16.24 1.70 -1.48
C ALA A 130 -15.81 1.63 -2.96
N THR A 131 -16.37 2.53 -3.75
CA THR A 131 -15.90 2.85 -5.11
C THR A 131 -15.47 4.31 -5.12
N VAL A 132 -14.24 4.61 -5.55
CA VAL A 132 -13.72 5.98 -5.62
C VAL A 132 -13.19 6.26 -7.02
N ASP A 133 -13.80 7.20 -7.74
CA ASP A 133 -13.37 7.48 -9.12
C ASP A 133 -11.95 8.05 -9.14
N VAL A 134 -11.68 9.03 -8.26
CA VAL A 134 -10.37 9.68 -8.15
C VAL A 134 -9.99 9.89 -6.68
N VAL A 135 -8.81 9.38 -6.31
CA VAL A 135 -8.12 9.71 -5.07
C VAL A 135 -6.93 10.63 -5.38
N GLN A 136 -6.82 11.75 -4.66
CA GLN A 136 -5.73 12.70 -4.77
C GLN A 136 -5.11 12.93 -3.39
N SER A 137 -3.96 12.30 -3.13
CA SER A 137 -3.15 12.59 -1.95
C SER A 137 -2.22 13.76 -2.26
N THR A 138 -2.70 14.98 -2.03
CA THR A 138 -1.97 16.22 -2.39
C THR A 138 -1.04 16.70 -1.28
N GLY A 139 -1.35 16.41 -0.02
CA GLY A 139 -0.44 16.57 1.11
C GLY A 139 0.32 15.29 1.46
N PRO A 140 1.39 15.38 2.28
CA PRO A 140 2.18 14.22 2.67
C PRO A 140 1.35 13.28 3.55
N VAL A 141 1.58 11.98 3.40
CA VAL A 141 0.96 10.94 4.22
C VAL A 141 2.07 10.18 4.92
N THR A 142 2.08 10.22 6.26
CA THR A 142 3.12 9.62 7.10
C THR A 142 2.52 8.71 8.16
N THR A 143 3.04 7.50 8.28
CA THR A 143 2.69 6.56 9.35
C THR A 143 3.89 6.24 10.25
N TYR A 144 3.63 6.07 11.55
CA TYR A 144 4.68 5.90 12.57
C TYR A 144 4.68 4.53 13.24
N GLY A 145 3.52 3.86 13.30
CA GLY A 145 3.32 2.64 14.06
C GLY A 145 3.61 1.35 13.29
N PRO A 146 3.74 0.22 14.00
CA PRO A 146 3.90 -1.09 13.38
C PRO A 146 2.63 -1.49 12.61
N ASN A 147 2.80 -2.18 11.47
CA ASN A 147 1.70 -2.59 10.59
C ASN A 147 0.83 -1.42 10.07
N ASP A 148 1.40 -0.22 10.01
CA ASP A 148 0.70 0.94 9.45
C ASP A 148 0.94 1.04 7.94
N MET A 149 -0.14 0.89 7.16
CA MET A 149 -0.16 1.06 5.71
C MET A 149 -0.35 2.54 5.38
N VAL A 150 0.55 3.16 4.62
CA VAL A 150 0.43 4.60 4.33
C VAL A 150 -0.78 4.86 3.44
N LEU A 151 -0.88 4.13 2.34
CA LEU A 151 -2.01 4.14 1.40
C LEU A 151 -2.45 2.69 1.15
N ASP A 152 -3.73 2.39 1.34
CA ASP A 152 -4.24 1.01 1.26
C ASP A 152 -5.62 0.95 0.58
N ASN A 153 -5.72 0.10 -0.44
CA ASN A 153 -6.92 -0.10 -1.25
C ASN A 153 -7.44 -1.55 -1.19
N TRP A 154 -8.60 -1.72 -0.58
CA TRP A 154 -9.42 -2.95 -0.62
C TRP A 154 -10.68 -2.78 -1.48
N GLY A 155 -11.02 -1.54 -1.86
CA GLY A 155 -12.21 -1.21 -2.64
C GLY A 155 -11.97 -1.21 -4.16
N SER A 156 -12.73 -0.38 -4.88
CA SER A 156 -12.55 -0.16 -6.32
C SER A 156 -12.18 1.30 -6.56
N VAL A 157 -11.01 1.55 -7.14
CA VAL A 157 -10.49 2.89 -7.38
C VAL A 157 -10.18 3.08 -8.85
N GLY A 158 -10.68 4.17 -9.45
CA GLY A 158 -10.31 4.54 -10.81
C GLY A 158 -8.85 5.00 -10.85
N THR A 159 -8.57 6.20 -10.37
CA THR A 159 -7.21 6.74 -10.34
C THR A 159 -6.81 7.17 -8.94
N TRP A 160 -5.63 6.74 -8.49
CA TRP A 160 -4.99 7.26 -7.29
C TRP A 160 -3.72 8.02 -7.66
N THR A 161 -3.69 9.33 -7.40
CA THR A 161 -2.49 10.16 -7.56
C THR A 161 -1.99 10.64 -6.20
N ALA A 162 -0.72 10.42 -5.90
CA ALA A 162 -0.04 11.01 -4.75
C ALA A 162 1.05 11.97 -5.24
N THR A 163 0.92 13.27 -4.92
CA THR A 163 1.88 14.30 -5.37
C THR A 163 2.87 14.73 -4.30
N ALA A 164 2.63 14.35 -3.06
CA ALA A 164 3.52 14.59 -1.92
C ALA A 164 4.05 13.28 -1.34
N ALA A 165 5.01 13.39 -0.42
CA ALA A 165 5.75 12.24 0.11
C ALA A 165 4.82 11.20 0.79
N VAL A 166 5.16 9.93 0.58
CA VAL A 166 4.51 8.76 1.18
C VAL A 166 5.55 8.09 2.06
N THR A 167 5.37 8.17 3.38
CA THR A 167 6.42 7.76 4.35
C THR A 167 5.90 6.82 5.41
N SER A 168 6.64 5.76 5.71
CA SER A 168 6.40 4.89 6.85
C SER A 168 7.66 4.73 7.70
N HIS A 169 7.53 4.86 9.01
CA HIS A 169 8.63 4.69 9.97
C HIS A 169 8.54 3.41 10.81
N GLY A 170 7.40 2.73 10.77
CA GLY A 170 7.13 1.57 11.62
C GLY A 170 7.51 0.24 10.96
N PRO A 171 7.85 -0.78 11.76
CA PRO A 171 8.11 -2.11 11.22
C PRO A 171 6.86 -2.68 10.54
N SER A 172 7.07 -3.43 9.46
CA SER A 172 6.01 -3.99 8.62
C SER A 172 5.02 -2.96 8.05
N GLY A 173 5.37 -1.66 8.07
CA GLY A 173 4.62 -0.63 7.38
C GLY A 173 4.84 -0.69 5.86
N ILE A 174 3.81 -0.35 5.09
CA ILE A 174 3.83 -0.42 3.62
C ILE A 174 3.49 0.95 3.03
N GLY A 175 4.25 1.42 2.05
CA GLY A 175 4.01 2.71 1.39
C GLY A 175 2.71 2.72 0.57
N PHE A 176 2.50 1.71 -0.26
CA PHE A 176 1.22 1.48 -0.93
C PHE A 176 0.93 -0.01 -1.02
N VAL A 177 -0.29 -0.42 -0.68
CA VAL A 177 -0.74 -1.81 -0.84
C VAL A 177 -2.09 -1.86 -1.56
N ASN A 178 -2.19 -2.78 -2.50
CA ASN A 178 -3.43 -3.07 -3.24
C ASN A 178 -3.91 -4.50 -2.98
N PHE A 179 -5.17 -4.59 -2.62
CA PHE A 179 -5.97 -5.81 -2.58
C PHE A 179 -7.22 -5.74 -3.46
N GLY A 180 -7.71 -4.53 -3.74
CA GLY A 180 -8.91 -4.28 -4.52
C GLY A 180 -8.66 -4.06 -6.01
N GLU A 181 -9.60 -3.38 -6.67
CA GLU A 181 -9.46 -2.96 -8.06
C GLU A 181 -8.83 -1.57 -8.10
N LEU A 182 -7.82 -1.37 -8.95
CA LEU A 182 -7.22 -0.08 -9.20
C LEU A 182 -6.87 0.05 -10.68
N ASP A 183 -7.39 1.07 -11.37
CA ASP A 183 -7.04 1.25 -12.78
C ASP A 183 -5.66 1.92 -12.91
N THR A 184 -5.45 3.09 -12.30
CA THR A 184 -4.19 3.83 -12.40
C THR A 184 -3.66 4.28 -11.04
N LEU A 185 -2.41 3.95 -10.72
CA LEU A 185 -1.64 4.49 -9.60
C LEU A 185 -0.51 5.39 -10.11
N ASP A 186 -0.44 6.64 -9.64
CA ASP A 186 0.63 7.59 -10.00
C ASP A 186 1.17 8.31 -8.76
N VAL A 187 2.33 7.85 -8.27
CA VAL A 187 3.01 8.41 -7.08
C VAL A 187 4.21 9.24 -7.54
N ARG A 188 4.05 10.57 -7.51
CA ARG A 188 5.01 11.54 -8.09
C ARG A 188 6.06 12.05 -7.11
N ALA A 189 6.04 11.56 -5.88
CA ALA A 189 7.03 11.83 -4.84
C ALA A 189 7.64 10.50 -4.36
N PRO A 190 8.74 10.51 -3.58
CA PRO A 190 9.37 9.27 -3.16
C PRO A 190 8.47 8.50 -2.18
N ILE A 191 8.46 7.18 -2.32
CA ILE A 191 8.01 6.29 -1.25
C ILE A 191 9.23 5.95 -0.39
N VAL A 192 9.16 6.23 0.91
CA VAL A 192 10.22 5.90 1.87
C VAL A 192 9.66 5.11 3.04
N THR A 193 10.10 3.87 3.19
CA THR A 193 9.63 2.98 4.27
C THR A 193 10.79 2.42 5.08
N THR A 194 10.73 2.55 6.39
CA THR A 194 11.80 2.10 7.31
C THR A 194 11.24 1.19 8.38
N GLY A 195 11.97 0.13 8.72
CA GLY A 195 11.63 -0.82 9.77
C GLY A 195 11.71 -2.26 9.25
N ASN A 196 11.87 -3.22 10.17
CA ASN A 196 11.90 -4.64 9.79
C ASN A 196 10.60 -5.04 9.11
N GLY A 197 10.70 -5.73 7.99
CA GLY A 197 9.57 -6.15 7.19
C GLY A 197 8.86 -5.03 6.43
N ALA A 198 9.37 -3.79 6.47
CA ALA A 198 8.76 -2.65 5.78
C ALA A 198 8.76 -2.83 4.26
N ARG A 199 7.80 -2.24 3.55
CA ARG A 199 7.67 -2.42 2.10
C ARG A 199 7.32 -1.14 1.36
N GLY A 200 7.84 -0.97 0.15
CA GLY A 200 7.51 0.18 -0.68
C GLY A 200 6.13 0.07 -1.32
N PHE A 201 5.97 -0.92 -2.20
CA PHE A 201 4.73 -1.18 -2.94
C PHE A 201 4.40 -2.68 -3.00
N ASN A 202 3.13 -3.02 -2.77
CA ASN A 202 2.61 -4.38 -2.83
C ASN A 202 1.34 -4.47 -3.69
N LEU A 203 1.35 -5.37 -4.67
CA LEU A 203 0.14 -5.88 -5.32
C LEU A 203 -0.13 -7.29 -4.79
N TYR A 204 -0.96 -7.39 -3.75
CA TYR A 204 -1.22 -8.64 -3.04
C TYR A 204 -2.46 -9.38 -3.53
N ASP A 205 -3.49 -8.64 -3.93
CA ASP A 205 -4.69 -9.17 -4.54
C ASP A 205 -5.33 -8.16 -5.51
N GLY A 206 -6.43 -8.58 -6.12
CA GLY A 206 -7.22 -7.75 -7.01
C GLY A 206 -6.52 -7.48 -8.35
N THR A 207 -6.74 -6.29 -8.91
CA THR A 207 -6.27 -5.92 -10.24
C THR A 207 -5.59 -4.56 -10.22
N LEU A 208 -4.56 -4.40 -11.05
CA LEU A 208 -3.90 -3.13 -11.31
C LEU A 208 -3.51 -3.02 -12.77
N ARG A 209 -4.04 -2.03 -13.50
CA ARG A 209 -3.67 -1.86 -14.92
C ARG A 209 -2.32 -1.14 -15.04
N ASP A 210 -2.17 0.03 -14.42
CA ASP A 210 -0.96 0.85 -14.54
C ASP A 210 -0.50 1.40 -13.18
N ALA A 211 0.79 1.27 -12.89
CA ALA A 211 1.44 1.88 -11.73
C ALA A 211 2.69 2.66 -12.14
N ARG A 212 2.81 3.90 -11.67
CA ARG A 212 3.99 4.74 -11.85
C ARG A 212 4.46 5.30 -10.50
N PHE A 213 5.76 5.27 -10.27
CA PHE A 213 6.40 5.82 -9.09
C PHE A 213 7.56 6.74 -9.47
N GLN A 214 7.82 7.77 -8.67
CA GLN A 214 9.04 8.56 -8.82
C GLN A 214 10.27 7.73 -8.40
N SER A 215 10.30 7.26 -7.15
CA SER A 215 11.33 6.36 -6.63
C SER A 215 10.83 5.65 -5.38
N ILE A 216 11.45 4.51 -5.05
CA ILE A 216 11.10 3.72 -3.87
C ILE A 216 12.37 3.40 -3.09
N ARG A 217 12.36 3.74 -1.80
CA ARG A 217 13.43 3.39 -0.87
C ARG A 217 12.87 2.65 0.33
N THR A 218 13.42 1.47 0.59
CA THR A 218 13.01 0.63 1.72
C THR A 218 14.23 0.26 2.56
N THR A 219 14.12 0.30 3.89
CA THR A 219 15.23 -0.01 4.81
C THR A 219 14.75 -0.86 5.98
N GLY A 220 15.39 -2.00 6.22
CA GLY A 220 15.11 -2.90 7.33
C GLY A 220 15.29 -4.37 6.94
N ASP A 221 15.46 -5.25 7.93
CA ASP A 221 15.58 -6.68 7.66
C ASP A 221 14.26 -7.26 7.17
N GLY A 222 14.29 -8.14 6.16
CA GLY A 222 13.10 -8.70 5.53
C GLY A 222 12.22 -7.68 4.78
N SER A 223 12.78 -6.51 4.48
CA SER A 223 12.07 -5.42 3.81
C SER A 223 12.04 -5.58 2.30
N ILE A 224 10.94 -5.19 1.63
CA ILE A 224 10.81 -5.38 0.17
C ILE A 224 10.43 -4.08 -0.53
N GLY A 225 11.21 -3.63 -1.51
CA GLY A 225 10.91 -2.42 -2.28
C GLY A 225 9.59 -2.55 -3.04
N ILE A 226 9.49 -3.55 -3.91
CA ILE A 226 8.29 -3.86 -4.68
C ILE A 226 7.98 -5.36 -4.62
N GLN A 227 6.73 -5.73 -4.37
CA GLN A 227 6.28 -7.12 -4.51
C GLN A 227 5.00 -7.22 -5.35
N ILE A 228 5.08 -8.00 -6.43
CA ILE A 228 3.96 -8.28 -7.34
C ILE A 228 3.52 -9.73 -7.16
N SER A 229 2.28 -9.94 -6.69
CA SER A 229 1.71 -11.27 -6.44
C SER A 229 0.49 -11.59 -7.29
N LYS A 230 0.04 -10.65 -8.12
CA LYS A 230 -1.04 -10.81 -9.10
C LYS A 230 -0.63 -10.23 -10.45
N PRO A 231 -1.32 -10.61 -11.53
CA PRO A 231 -1.13 -9.99 -12.83
C PRO A 231 -1.42 -8.48 -12.81
N MET A 232 -0.56 -7.71 -13.48
CA MET A 232 -0.76 -6.29 -13.78
C MET A 232 -0.25 -5.94 -15.17
N GLY A 233 -0.72 -4.82 -15.71
CA GLY A 233 -0.25 -4.29 -16.99
C GLY A 233 1.16 -3.72 -16.88
N ARG A 234 1.26 -2.43 -16.55
CA ARG A 234 2.55 -1.73 -16.53
C ARG A 234 2.97 -1.32 -15.12
N LEU A 235 4.23 -1.58 -14.80
CA LEU A 235 4.93 -1.03 -13.65
C LEU A 235 6.09 -0.14 -14.13
N ALA A 236 6.03 1.15 -13.79
CA ALA A 236 7.09 2.10 -14.09
C ALA A 236 7.62 2.79 -12.83
N VAL A 237 8.94 2.91 -12.72
CA VAL A 237 9.60 3.75 -11.72
C VAL A 237 10.55 4.68 -12.45
N ASP A 238 10.37 6.00 -12.31
CA ASP A 238 11.17 6.99 -13.05
C ASP A 238 12.64 6.99 -12.57
N GLY A 239 12.86 6.81 -11.27
CA GLY A 239 14.16 6.76 -10.62
C GLY A 239 14.52 5.38 -10.09
N ASP A 240 15.17 5.36 -8.93
CA ASP A 240 15.70 4.14 -8.32
C ASP A 240 14.64 3.38 -7.52
N VAL A 241 14.84 2.05 -7.45
CA VAL A 241 14.24 1.18 -6.44
C VAL A 241 15.37 0.60 -5.61
N ALA A 242 15.51 1.07 -4.36
CA ALA A 242 16.62 0.72 -3.49
C ALA A 242 16.14 0.12 -2.18
N THR A 243 16.62 -1.09 -1.85
CA THR A 243 16.29 -1.76 -0.59
C THR A 243 17.55 -2.13 0.18
N SER A 244 17.57 -1.89 1.49
CA SER A 244 18.71 -2.31 2.32
C SER A 244 18.29 -3.00 3.62
N GLY A 245 18.93 -4.12 3.93
CA GLY A 245 18.67 -4.96 5.10
C GLY A 245 19.11 -6.40 4.85
N GLY A 246 18.97 -7.25 5.87
CA GLY A 246 19.21 -8.69 5.77
C GLY A 246 17.92 -9.50 5.79
N GLU A 247 18.00 -10.67 6.42
CA GLU A 247 16.85 -11.53 6.70
C GLU A 247 16.15 -11.12 7.99
N GLY A 248 14.82 -11.04 7.98
CA GLY A 248 14.04 -10.61 9.14
C GLY A 248 12.56 -10.97 9.05
N LEU A 249 11.84 -10.72 10.14
CA LEU A 249 10.39 -10.92 10.19
C LEU A 249 9.66 -9.85 9.37
N SER A 250 8.71 -10.29 8.55
CA SER A 250 7.82 -9.46 7.74
C SER A 250 6.39 -9.94 7.87
N LEU A 251 5.44 -9.00 7.83
CA LEU A 251 4.01 -9.30 7.79
C LEU A 251 3.55 -9.51 6.35
N VAL A 252 2.87 -10.63 6.10
CA VAL A 252 2.19 -10.93 4.83
C VAL A 252 0.78 -11.41 5.16
N LYS A 253 -0.24 -10.64 4.79
CA LYS A 253 -1.67 -11.00 4.96
C LYS A 253 -2.01 -11.58 6.35
N GLY A 254 -1.61 -10.87 7.41
CA GLY A 254 -1.88 -11.28 8.80
C GLY A 254 -0.91 -12.32 9.40
N VAL A 255 0.09 -12.79 8.63
CA VAL A 255 1.03 -13.84 9.07
C VAL A 255 2.47 -13.31 9.11
N GLN A 256 3.20 -13.59 10.20
CA GLN A 256 4.63 -13.31 10.28
C GLN A 256 5.45 -14.38 9.58
N MET A 257 6.36 -13.95 8.73
CA MET A 257 7.23 -14.79 7.93
C MET A 257 8.67 -14.27 7.99
N THR A 258 9.65 -15.16 7.94
CA THR A 258 11.03 -14.77 7.74
C THR A 258 11.28 -14.56 6.25
N LEU A 259 11.63 -13.35 5.86
CA LEU A 259 11.95 -12.97 4.48
C LEU A 259 13.31 -12.28 4.41
N LYS A 260 13.93 -12.32 3.23
CA LYS A 260 15.12 -11.53 2.92
C LYS A 260 14.73 -10.15 2.44
N ALA A 261 15.63 -9.19 2.60
CA ALA A 261 15.46 -7.90 1.98
C ALA A 261 15.60 -8.01 0.45
N ILE A 262 14.64 -7.48 -0.32
CA ILE A 262 14.61 -7.61 -1.79
C ILE A 262 14.17 -6.28 -2.43
N ALA A 263 14.82 -5.84 -3.51
CA ALA A 263 14.42 -4.60 -4.17
C ALA A 263 13.13 -4.76 -5.00
N LEU A 264 13.04 -5.83 -5.81
CA LEU A 264 11.82 -6.17 -6.55
C LEU A 264 11.63 -7.69 -6.58
N SER A 265 10.44 -8.15 -6.19
CA SER A 265 10.02 -9.56 -6.25
C SER A 265 8.74 -9.70 -7.08
N ILE A 266 8.78 -10.55 -8.11
CA ILE A 266 7.59 -11.03 -8.83
C ILE A 266 7.38 -12.48 -8.39
N THR A 267 6.36 -12.72 -7.56
CA THR A 267 6.09 -14.07 -7.05
C THR A 267 5.45 -14.96 -8.11
N ALA A 268 5.34 -16.27 -7.88
CA ALA A 268 4.82 -17.23 -8.87
C ALA A 268 3.40 -16.92 -9.39
N GLY A 269 2.57 -16.22 -8.61
CA GLY A 269 1.24 -15.75 -9.02
C GLY A 269 1.24 -14.39 -9.72
N GLY A 270 2.37 -13.68 -9.72
CA GLY A 270 2.56 -12.36 -10.28
C GLY A 270 2.95 -12.39 -11.76
N SER A 271 2.41 -11.44 -12.51
CA SER A 271 2.93 -11.12 -13.85
C SER A 271 2.88 -9.63 -14.13
N VAL A 272 3.85 -9.12 -14.88
CA VAL A 272 3.89 -7.72 -15.32
C VAL A 272 4.04 -7.69 -16.83
N ASP A 273 3.12 -7.07 -17.56
CA ASP A 273 3.22 -6.99 -19.02
C ASP A 273 4.39 -6.10 -19.46
N ALA A 274 4.62 -4.97 -18.76
CA ALA A 274 5.72 -4.06 -19.02
C ALA A 274 6.34 -3.51 -17.72
N LEU A 275 7.62 -3.83 -17.48
CA LEU A 275 8.42 -3.37 -16.36
C LEU A 275 9.47 -2.35 -16.82
N ALA A 276 9.39 -1.12 -16.32
CA ALA A 276 10.34 -0.06 -16.62
C ALA A 276 10.90 0.58 -15.35
N ILE A 277 12.21 0.47 -15.13
CA ILE A 277 12.94 1.19 -14.08
C ILE A 277 13.91 2.15 -14.78
N GLY A 278 13.66 3.46 -14.62
CA GLY A 278 14.46 4.52 -15.21
C GLY A 278 15.80 4.75 -14.49
N GLY A 279 15.85 4.43 -13.20
CA GLY A 279 17.07 4.40 -12.41
C GLY A 279 17.64 2.99 -12.26
N LYS A 280 18.32 2.79 -11.14
CA LYS A 280 18.92 1.51 -10.73
C LYS A 280 17.95 0.71 -9.86
N LEU A 281 17.96 -0.60 -10.04
CA LEU A 281 17.41 -1.54 -9.07
C LEU A 281 18.55 -2.02 -8.17
N ALA A 282 18.52 -1.72 -6.87
CA ALA A 282 19.65 -1.94 -5.97
C ALA A 282 19.27 -2.59 -4.64
N SER A 283 20.08 -3.54 -4.19
CA SER A 283 20.01 -4.06 -2.82
C SER A 283 21.33 -3.94 -2.05
N GLY A 284 21.22 -3.69 -0.75
CA GLY A 284 22.36 -3.65 0.18
C GLY A 284 22.11 -4.50 1.43
N GLY A 285 23.01 -5.43 1.73
CA GLY A 285 22.86 -6.39 2.83
C GLY A 285 23.58 -7.69 2.52
N THR A 286 23.77 -8.54 3.52
CA THR A 286 24.47 -9.83 3.34
C THR A 286 23.48 -10.91 2.91
N ASN A 287 23.85 -11.75 1.93
CA ASN A 287 23.07 -12.90 1.45
C ASN A 287 21.65 -12.56 0.93
N VAL A 288 21.47 -11.39 0.29
CA VAL A 288 20.18 -10.93 -0.25
C VAL A 288 20.10 -11.02 -1.77
N VAL A 289 18.91 -10.79 -2.31
CA VAL A 289 18.63 -10.77 -3.76
C VAL A 289 18.15 -9.38 -4.14
N THR A 290 18.60 -8.83 -5.27
CA THR A 290 18.10 -7.54 -5.76
C THR A 290 16.80 -7.71 -6.55
N LEU A 291 16.81 -8.52 -7.60
CA LEU A 291 15.66 -8.88 -8.43
C LEU A 291 15.34 -10.36 -8.27
N GLU A 292 14.15 -10.68 -7.76
CA GLU A 292 13.64 -12.04 -7.65
C GLU A 292 12.44 -12.24 -8.58
N VAL A 293 12.49 -13.25 -9.44
CA VAL A 293 11.41 -13.55 -10.39
C VAL A 293 11.06 -15.03 -10.33
N GLU A 294 9.92 -15.32 -9.71
CA GLU A 294 9.27 -16.63 -9.71
C GLU A 294 8.06 -16.66 -10.66
N GLY A 295 7.54 -15.47 -11.01
CA GLY A 295 6.43 -15.28 -11.95
C GLY A 295 6.90 -14.91 -13.35
N ARG A 296 6.21 -13.95 -13.98
CA ARG A 296 6.50 -13.56 -15.37
C ARG A 296 6.63 -12.05 -15.55
N SER A 297 7.49 -11.64 -16.47
CA SER A 297 7.55 -10.28 -16.97
C SER A 297 7.62 -10.30 -18.49
N GLY A 298 6.84 -9.44 -19.14
CA GLY A 298 6.87 -9.22 -20.57
C GLY A 298 8.04 -8.34 -20.96
N GLU A 299 7.77 -7.10 -21.38
CA GLU A 299 8.82 -6.13 -21.71
C GLU A 299 9.56 -5.68 -20.46
N VAL A 300 10.90 -5.71 -20.47
CA VAL A 300 11.72 -5.27 -19.35
C VAL A 300 12.76 -4.25 -19.78
N SER A 301 12.84 -3.14 -19.05
CA SER A 301 13.88 -2.13 -19.20
C SER A 301 14.32 -1.64 -17.82
N ILE A 302 15.57 -1.89 -17.44
CA ILE A 302 16.17 -1.38 -16.19
C ILE A 302 17.40 -0.56 -16.57
N THR A 303 17.22 0.74 -16.73
CA THR A 303 18.21 1.64 -17.36
C THR A 303 19.49 1.76 -16.55
N GLY A 304 19.38 1.82 -15.22
CA GLY A 304 20.52 1.89 -14.30
C GLY A 304 21.14 0.54 -13.93
N GLY A 305 20.64 -0.55 -14.50
CA GLY A 305 21.05 -1.92 -14.18
C GLY A 305 20.52 -2.45 -12.85
N VAL A 306 20.90 -3.70 -12.55
CA VAL A 306 20.58 -4.42 -11.32
C VAL A 306 21.86 -4.64 -10.51
N GLU A 307 21.89 -4.18 -9.28
CA GLU A 307 23.10 -4.21 -8.45
C GLU A 307 22.84 -4.73 -7.03
N ALA A 308 23.55 -5.81 -6.68
CA ALA A 308 23.69 -6.28 -5.30
C ALA A 308 25.06 -5.86 -4.76
N THR A 309 25.09 -5.20 -3.60
CA THR A 309 26.34 -4.63 -3.05
C THR A 309 26.91 -5.35 -1.83
N GLY A 310 26.12 -6.16 -1.12
CA GLY A 310 26.60 -6.80 0.12
C GLY A 310 27.02 -8.26 -0.06
N THR A 311 27.96 -8.72 0.75
CA THR A 311 28.62 -10.04 0.65
C THR A 311 27.64 -11.20 0.52
N GLY A 312 27.92 -12.13 -0.40
CA GLY A 312 27.10 -13.33 -0.64
C GLY A 312 25.73 -13.05 -1.26
N SER A 313 25.47 -11.80 -1.66
CA SER A 313 24.24 -11.43 -2.35
C SER A 313 24.33 -11.70 -3.85
N VAL A 314 23.17 -11.88 -4.48
CA VAL A 314 23.06 -12.03 -5.93
C VAL A 314 22.16 -10.93 -6.49
N ALA A 315 22.56 -10.37 -7.62
CA ALA A 315 21.75 -9.33 -8.28
C ALA A 315 20.42 -9.88 -8.79
N VAL A 316 20.40 -11.10 -9.33
CA VAL A 316 19.20 -11.69 -9.94
C VAL A 316 19.04 -13.14 -9.49
N SER A 317 17.81 -13.51 -9.13
CA SER A 317 17.36 -14.89 -8.93
C SER A 317 16.12 -15.14 -9.79
N ILE A 318 16.14 -16.21 -10.60
CA ILE A 318 15.06 -16.58 -11.52
C ILE A 318 14.66 -18.01 -11.19
N GLY A 319 13.37 -18.22 -10.90
CA GLY A 319 12.79 -19.54 -10.66
C GLY A 319 12.69 -20.39 -11.94
N ASP A 320 12.55 -21.71 -11.79
CA ASP A 320 12.60 -22.66 -12.90
C ASP A 320 11.50 -22.44 -13.96
N ASP A 321 10.30 -22.01 -13.53
CA ASP A 321 9.13 -21.75 -14.38
C ASP A 321 8.94 -20.25 -14.68
N ALA A 322 9.88 -19.41 -14.25
CA ALA A 322 9.79 -17.97 -14.43
C ALA A 322 10.12 -17.56 -15.87
N ALA A 323 9.55 -16.44 -16.32
CA ALA A 323 9.80 -15.90 -17.65
C ALA A 323 10.17 -14.42 -17.56
N ILE A 324 11.41 -14.09 -17.90
CA ILE A 324 11.90 -12.71 -17.97
C ILE A 324 13.06 -12.63 -18.97
N ASP A 325 13.06 -11.60 -19.81
CA ASP A 325 14.19 -11.25 -20.66
C ASP A 325 15.02 -10.15 -20.01
N LEU A 326 16.32 -10.42 -19.83
CA LEU A 326 17.28 -9.49 -19.22
C LEU A 326 18.39 -9.09 -20.21
N GLU A 327 18.22 -9.37 -21.51
CA GLU A 327 19.18 -8.98 -22.52
C GLU A 327 19.44 -7.47 -22.49
N GLY A 328 20.72 -7.08 -22.51
CA GLY A 328 21.14 -5.68 -22.50
C GLY A 328 21.05 -4.96 -21.14
N ILE A 329 20.64 -5.65 -20.07
CA ILE A 329 20.62 -5.09 -18.70
C ILE A 329 21.96 -5.35 -18.02
N ASP A 330 22.59 -4.30 -17.47
CA ASP A 330 23.80 -4.42 -16.66
C ASP A 330 23.47 -5.09 -15.31
N ILE A 331 24.14 -6.20 -14.99
CA ILE A 331 23.89 -7.00 -13.78
C ILE A 331 25.20 -7.13 -13.01
N ARG A 332 25.21 -6.67 -11.76
CA ARG A 332 26.40 -6.65 -10.90
C ARG A 332 26.13 -7.24 -9.53
N SER A 333 26.83 -8.32 -9.21
CA SER A 333 26.91 -8.91 -7.87
C SER A 333 28.27 -8.58 -7.23
N PRO A 334 28.40 -8.64 -5.89
CA PRO A 334 29.70 -8.54 -5.25
C PRO A 334 30.58 -9.73 -5.63
N GLU A 335 31.90 -9.52 -5.67
CA GLU A 335 32.90 -10.60 -5.83
C GLU A 335 32.86 -11.63 -4.69
#